data_AF-A0A267GEP2-F1
#
_entry.id   AF-A0A267GEP2-F1
#
_cell.length_a   1.000
_cell.length_b   1.000
_cell.length_c   1.000
_cell.angle_alpha   90.00
_cell.angle_beta   90.00
_cell.angle_gamma   90.00
#
_symmetry.space_group_name_H-M   'P 1'
#
loop_
_entity.id
_entity.type
_entity.pdbx_description
1 polymer ?
#
loop_
_entity_poly.entity_id
_entity_poly.type
_entity_poly.pdbx_seq_one_letter_code
_entity_poly.pdbx_strand_id
1 'polypeptide(L)'
;MLADFSSLLTEIDHYLGCSGKQSDSGANNNELVLSHRIDHFLGLHPSQLELESDVTRDCLEALLELLVTGRSGVSHSLRRRCVKLLTHLASSRAWQETLLESHSCLDRLPVFFHQRPSHPLLTDGLCLLQALCFDYHFGAWTDGDRAAAVASVVSVLLFYLRNDSDMAIYEPSLGILASLLRGNTDCQNLVRNSDKFHWLKKQLLKNLENPSLSITIYSMSLIYYLGGCGEQLFNCPTNSYQSIQAVFHVLLTGSCNSRWAPLYSANLLIDIATSGFNQDLLPTYEYLPVCLGPLLDQLT
;
A
#
# COMPACT_ATOMS: atom_id res chain seq x y z
N MET A 1 13.32 -25.25 -10.63
CA MET A 1 13.29 -25.58 -9.20
C MET A 1 13.06 -24.26 -8.49
N LEU A 2 11.97 -24.14 -7.74
CA LEU A 2 11.70 -22.93 -6.94
C LEU A 2 12.66 -22.91 -5.75
N ALA A 3 13.07 -21.72 -5.31
CA ALA A 3 13.84 -21.59 -4.07
C ALA A 3 12.88 -21.68 -2.88
N ASP A 4 13.19 -22.57 -1.94
CA ASP A 4 12.47 -22.69 -0.67
C ASP A 4 12.96 -21.66 0.36
N PHE A 5 12.15 -21.46 1.41
CA PHE A 5 12.47 -20.58 2.53
C PHE A 5 13.24 -21.28 3.67
N SER A 6 13.60 -22.57 3.54
CA SER A 6 14.20 -23.34 4.63
C SER A 6 15.51 -22.72 5.12
N SER A 7 16.33 -22.26 4.17
CA SER A 7 17.59 -21.60 4.49
C SER A 7 17.40 -20.25 5.19
N LEU A 8 16.34 -19.49 4.88
CA LEU A 8 16.06 -18.21 5.55
C LEU A 8 15.47 -18.42 6.94
N LEU A 9 14.50 -19.33 7.08
CA LEU A 9 13.90 -19.67 8.36
C LEU A 9 14.95 -20.14 9.37
N THR A 10 15.86 -21.02 8.95
CA THR A 10 16.95 -21.51 9.82
C THR A 10 17.82 -20.37 10.36
N GLU A 11 18.15 -19.37 9.53
CA GLU A 11 18.94 -18.21 9.97
C GLU A 11 18.15 -17.28 10.90
N ILE A 12 16.84 -17.14 10.68
CA ILE A 12 15.95 -16.38 11.57
C ILE A 12 15.87 -17.06 12.94
N ASP A 13 15.65 -18.37 12.99
CA ASP A 13 15.58 -19.15 14.23
C ASP A 13 16.91 -19.10 14.99
N HIS A 14 18.03 -19.21 14.26
CA HIS A 14 19.35 -19.08 14.85
C HIS A 14 19.55 -17.70 15.47
N TYR A 15 19.18 -16.64 14.74
CA TYR A 15 19.27 -15.27 15.23
C TYR A 15 18.40 -15.04 16.48
N LEU A 16 17.14 -15.49 16.45
CA LEU A 16 16.20 -15.36 17.58
C LEU A 16 16.65 -16.16 18.81
N GLY A 17 17.17 -17.39 18.60
CA GLY A 17 17.70 -18.23 19.67
C GLY A 17 18.98 -17.68 20.32
N CYS A 18 19.78 -16.91 19.57
CA CYS A 18 21.03 -16.33 20.03
C CYS A 18 20.87 -14.94 20.68
N SER A 19 19.84 -14.18 20.30
CA SER A 19 19.62 -12.79 20.75
C SER A 19 19.50 -12.64 22.28
N GLY A 20 19.15 -13.69 23.02
CA GLY A 20 19.04 -13.67 24.48
C GLY A 20 20.31 -13.99 25.28
N LYS A 21 21.45 -14.33 24.64
CA LYS A 21 22.59 -14.95 25.34
C LYS A 21 24.00 -14.43 24.99
N GLN A 22 24.17 -13.35 24.23
CA GLN A 22 25.47 -13.03 23.60
C GLN A 22 26.09 -11.67 23.95
N SER A 23 27.43 -11.63 23.83
CA SER A 23 28.27 -10.42 23.80
C SER A 23 28.18 -9.71 22.44
N ASP A 24 28.36 -8.38 22.41
CA ASP A 24 28.16 -7.51 21.23
C ASP A 24 28.82 -7.98 19.92
N SER A 25 29.99 -8.65 19.97
CA SER A 25 30.68 -9.16 18.78
C SER A 25 30.02 -10.38 18.12
N GLY A 26 29.37 -11.26 18.89
CA GLY A 26 28.67 -12.43 18.38
C GLY A 26 27.32 -12.06 17.73
N ALA A 27 26.64 -11.08 18.34
CA ALA A 27 25.37 -10.56 17.84
C ALA A 27 25.52 -9.92 16.44
N ASN A 28 26.60 -9.17 16.22
CA ASN A 28 26.87 -8.52 14.94
C ASN A 28 27.13 -9.51 13.79
N ASN A 29 27.81 -10.63 14.05
CA ASN A 29 28.07 -11.63 13.01
C ASN A 29 26.78 -12.35 12.58
N ASN A 30 25.91 -12.69 13.53
CA ASN A 30 24.64 -13.35 13.24
C ASN A 30 23.69 -12.45 12.46
N GLU A 31 23.65 -11.15 12.79
CA GLU A 31 22.87 -10.17 12.02
C GLU A 31 23.38 -10.04 10.58
N LEU A 32 24.71 -10.05 10.38
CA LEU A 32 25.30 -9.98 9.04
C LEU A 32 24.93 -11.20 8.19
N VAL A 33 24.99 -12.41 8.75
CA VAL A 33 24.62 -13.64 8.05
C VAL A 33 23.13 -13.60 7.65
N LEU A 34 22.25 -13.28 8.59
CA LEU A 34 20.81 -13.15 8.31
C LEU A 34 20.53 -12.04 7.28
N SER A 35 21.23 -10.91 7.38
CA SER A 35 21.11 -9.80 6.42
C SER A 35 21.49 -10.23 5.01
N HIS A 36 22.61 -10.94 4.85
CA HIS A 36 23.04 -11.48 3.56
C HIS A 36 22.05 -12.49 3.01
N ARG A 37 21.43 -13.31 3.87
CA ARG A 37 20.40 -14.25 3.46
C ARG A 37 19.16 -13.52 2.96
N ILE A 38 18.69 -12.49 3.66
CA ILE A 38 17.55 -11.66 3.20
C ILE A 38 17.89 -10.98 1.86
N ASP A 39 19.11 -10.43 1.73
CA ASP A 39 19.57 -9.78 0.49
C ASP A 39 19.62 -10.76 -0.69
N HIS A 40 19.91 -12.04 -0.45
CA HIS A 40 19.80 -13.09 -1.49
C HIS A 40 18.37 -13.27 -1.98
N PHE A 41 17.39 -13.38 -1.08
CA PHE A 41 15.96 -13.51 -1.45
C PHE A 41 15.40 -12.25 -2.11
N LEU A 42 15.87 -11.07 -1.71
CA LEU A 42 15.55 -9.80 -2.40
C LEU A 42 16.02 -9.79 -3.85
N GLY A 43 17.07 -10.55 -4.19
CA GLY A 43 17.56 -10.69 -5.56
C GLY A 43 16.76 -11.67 -6.43
N LEU A 44 15.85 -12.45 -5.86
CA LEU A 44 15.02 -13.43 -6.57
C LEU A 44 13.68 -12.81 -6.96
N HIS A 45 13.19 -13.08 -8.17
CA HIS A 45 11.84 -12.66 -8.55
C HIS A 45 10.81 -13.46 -7.73
N PRO A 46 9.69 -12.88 -7.26
CA PRO A 46 8.71 -13.61 -6.42
C PRO A 46 8.15 -14.88 -7.06
N SER A 47 8.13 -14.97 -8.39
CA SER A 47 7.71 -16.19 -9.12
C SER A 47 8.73 -17.34 -9.07
N GLN A 48 9.94 -17.08 -8.57
CA GLN A 48 11.00 -18.08 -8.39
C GLN A 48 10.98 -18.70 -6.99
N LEU A 49 10.11 -18.19 -6.10
CA LEU A 49 10.01 -18.59 -4.72
C LEU A 49 8.84 -19.56 -4.54
N GLU A 50 9.02 -20.56 -3.69
CA GLU A 50 7.95 -21.46 -3.31
C GLU A 50 6.96 -20.74 -2.38
N LEU A 51 5.68 -20.73 -2.76
CA LEU A 51 4.61 -20.05 -2.02
C LEU A 51 3.94 -20.98 -1.02
N GLU A 52 3.58 -22.19 -1.45
CA GLU A 52 2.74 -23.13 -0.69
C GLU A 52 3.60 -24.18 0.02
N SER A 53 4.22 -23.80 1.12
CA SER A 53 4.87 -24.76 2.04
C SER A 53 4.78 -24.30 3.49
N ASP A 54 4.74 -25.25 4.44
CA ASP A 54 4.73 -24.95 5.87
C ASP A 54 5.94 -24.09 6.27
N VAL A 55 7.10 -24.39 5.68
CA VAL A 55 8.34 -23.63 5.86
C VAL A 55 8.17 -22.17 5.45
N THR A 56 7.50 -21.91 4.33
CA THR A 56 7.24 -20.54 3.85
C THR A 56 6.39 -19.79 4.84
N ARG A 57 5.32 -20.43 5.33
CA ARG A 57 4.42 -19.83 6.33
C ARG A 57 5.16 -19.46 7.61
N ASP A 58 5.90 -20.40 8.17
CA ASP A 58 6.69 -20.19 9.39
C ASP A 58 7.74 -19.08 9.18
N CYS A 59 8.39 -19.04 8.00
CA CYS A 59 9.35 -18.00 7.66
C CYS A 59 8.71 -16.60 7.59
N LEU A 60 7.53 -16.47 6.99
CA LEU A 60 6.83 -15.19 6.90
C LEU A 60 6.34 -14.74 8.28
N GLU A 61 5.84 -15.66 9.10
CA GLU A 61 5.47 -15.35 10.48
C GLU A 61 6.65 -14.83 11.30
N ALA A 62 7.82 -15.46 11.17
CA ALA A 62 9.04 -15.06 11.85
C ALA A 62 9.59 -13.71 11.33
N LEU A 63 9.51 -13.44 10.02
CA LEU A 63 9.85 -12.14 9.44
C LEU A 63 8.93 -11.02 9.97
N LEU A 64 7.63 -11.28 10.05
CA LEU A 64 6.66 -10.34 10.63
C LEU A 64 6.91 -10.13 12.13
N GLU A 65 7.30 -11.18 12.85
CA GLU A 65 7.67 -11.06 14.25
C GLU A 65 8.91 -10.17 14.43
N LEU A 66 9.97 -10.39 13.64
CA LEU A 66 11.17 -9.54 13.63
C LEU A 66 10.83 -8.07 13.30
N LEU A 67 9.88 -7.85 12.39
CA LEU A 67 9.42 -6.51 12.04
C LEU A 67 8.65 -5.84 13.19
N VAL A 68 7.67 -6.53 13.77
CA VAL A 68 6.65 -5.94 14.64
C VAL A 68 7.07 -5.94 16.10
N THR A 69 7.74 -6.98 16.58
CA THR A 69 7.94 -7.14 18.03
C THR A 69 8.91 -6.13 18.61
N GLY A 70 9.83 -5.57 17.81
CA GLY A 70 10.83 -4.63 18.30
C GLY A 70 11.52 -5.12 19.58
N ARG A 71 11.64 -6.45 19.77
CA ARG A 71 12.26 -7.03 20.97
C ARG A 71 13.62 -6.36 21.13
N SER A 72 13.93 -5.96 22.37
CA SER A 72 15.21 -5.37 22.75
C SER A 72 16.36 -6.20 22.20
N GLY A 73 16.97 -5.76 21.09
CA GLY A 73 18.01 -6.53 20.40
C GLY A 73 17.94 -6.53 18.87
N VAL A 74 16.76 -6.37 18.25
CA VAL A 74 16.66 -6.34 16.78
C VAL A 74 17.01 -4.94 16.25
N SER A 75 18.04 -4.87 15.39
CA SER A 75 18.51 -3.61 14.82
C SER A 75 17.51 -2.98 13.83
N HIS A 76 17.59 -1.67 13.65
CA HIS A 76 16.81 -0.98 12.62
C HIS A 76 17.19 -1.42 11.20
N SER A 77 18.46 -1.74 10.94
CA SER A 77 18.93 -2.21 9.63
C SER A 77 18.24 -3.51 9.22
N LEU A 78 18.19 -4.48 10.13
CA LEU A 78 17.56 -5.77 9.89
C LEU A 78 16.05 -5.61 9.69
N ARG A 79 15.37 -4.82 10.53
CA ARG A 79 13.93 -4.54 10.37
C ARG A 79 13.62 -3.95 9.00
N ARG A 80 14.43 -2.99 8.52
CA ARG A 80 14.25 -2.41 7.18
C ARG A 80 14.42 -3.44 6.06
N ARG A 81 15.36 -4.38 6.19
CA ARG A 81 15.50 -5.49 5.22
C ARG A 81 14.29 -6.40 5.22
N CYS A 82 13.74 -6.74 6.39
CA CYS A 82 12.51 -7.52 6.50
C CYS A 82 11.35 -6.81 5.79
N VAL A 83 11.14 -5.51 6.04
CA VAL A 83 10.11 -4.73 5.34
C VAL A 83 10.32 -4.76 3.83
N LYS A 84 11.54 -4.53 3.35
CA LYS A 84 11.84 -4.57 1.91
C LYS A 84 11.54 -5.92 1.29
N LEU A 85 11.88 -7.02 1.97
CA LEU A 85 11.59 -8.37 1.48
C LEU A 85 10.08 -8.60 1.40
N LEU A 86 9.33 -8.26 2.45
CA LEU A 86 7.87 -8.37 2.44
C LEU A 86 7.23 -7.51 1.35
N THR A 87 7.71 -6.28 1.13
CA THR A 87 7.24 -5.40 0.06
C THR A 87 7.55 -5.97 -1.32
N HIS A 88 8.72 -6.57 -1.48
CA HIS A 88 9.13 -7.24 -2.70
C HIS A 88 8.25 -8.44 -3.02
N LEU A 89 7.94 -9.28 -2.02
CA LEU A 89 7.01 -10.40 -2.17
C LEU A 89 5.62 -9.89 -2.56
N ALA A 90 5.10 -8.87 -1.88
CA ALA A 90 3.80 -8.27 -2.16
C ALA A 90 3.66 -7.63 -3.56
N SER A 91 4.74 -7.56 -4.34
CA SER A 91 4.67 -7.15 -5.76
C SER A 91 4.02 -8.20 -6.68
N SER A 92 3.87 -9.44 -6.21
CA SER A 92 3.12 -10.50 -6.90
C SER A 92 1.77 -10.72 -6.24
N ARG A 93 0.72 -10.92 -7.06
CA ARG A 93 -0.65 -11.08 -6.57
C ARG A 93 -0.82 -12.26 -5.61
N ALA A 94 -0.23 -13.41 -5.92
CA ALA A 94 -0.34 -14.61 -5.09
C ALA A 94 0.33 -14.41 -3.71
N TRP A 95 1.45 -13.69 -3.68
CA TRP A 95 2.15 -13.35 -2.44
C TRP A 95 1.39 -12.27 -1.64
N GLN A 96 0.81 -11.27 -2.32
CA GLN A 96 -0.05 -10.26 -1.71
C GLN A 96 -1.23 -10.92 -0.98
N GLU A 97 -1.94 -11.84 -1.64
CA GLU A 97 -3.04 -12.62 -1.05
C GLU A 97 -2.55 -13.47 0.14
N THR A 98 -1.44 -14.19 -0.01
CA THR A 98 -0.88 -15.02 1.07
C THR A 98 -0.50 -14.21 2.31
N LEU A 99 0.11 -13.04 2.12
CA LEU A 99 0.50 -12.14 3.22
C LEU A 99 -0.71 -11.53 3.94
N LEU A 100 -1.79 -11.24 3.21
CA LEU A 100 -3.01 -10.66 3.76
C LEU A 100 -3.89 -11.71 4.44
N GLU A 101 -4.11 -12.86 3.80
CA GLU A 101 -5.10 -13.85 4.23
C GLU A 101 -4.54 -14.84 5.24
N SER A 102 -3.30 -15.32 5.04
CA SER A 102 -2.72 -16.39 5.86
C SER A 102 -1.87 -15.88 7.02
N HIS A 103 -1.32 -14.67 6.91
CA HIS A 103 -0.32 -14.15 7.86
C HIS A 103 -0.82 -12.94 8.65
N SER A 104 -2.07 -12.51 8.41
CA SER A 104 -2.71 -11.43 9.16
C SER A 104 -1.84 -10.16 9.21
N CYS A 105 -1.16 -9.81 8.10
CA CYS A 105 -0.28 -8.64 8.05
C CYS A 105 -1.00 -7.35 8.52
N LEU A 106 -2.29 -7.21 8.17
CA LEU A 106 -3.10 -6.06 8.57
C LEU A 106 -3.39 -6.00 10.07
N ASP A 107 -3.35 -7.12 10.77
CA ASP A 107 -3.56 -7.16 12.22
C ASP A 107 -2.28 -6.70 12.95
N ARG A 108 -1.12 -7.02 12.38
CA ARG A 108 0.20 -6.77 13.00
C ARG A 108 0.80 -5.41 12.64
N LEU A 109 0.57 -4.91 11.42
CA LEU A 109 1.14 -3.63 10.96
C LEU A 109 0.68 -2.40 11.76
N PRO A 110 -0.58 -2.29 12.24
CA PRO A 110 -0.96 -1.21 13.14
C PRO A 110 -0.11 -1.15 14.40
N VAL A 111 0.25 -2.30 14.98
CA VAL A 111 1.14 -2.38 16.14
C VAL A 111 2.51 -1.79 15.80
N PHE A 112 3.06 -2.13 14.63
CA PHE A 112 4.31 -1.55 14.13
C PHE A 112 4.22 -0.02 14.01
N PHE A 113 3.14 0.54 13.46
CA PHE A 113 2.99 2.00 13.34
C PHE A 113 2.78 2.69 14.70
N HIS A 114 2.06 2.06 15.62
CA HIS A 114 1.86 2.58 16.98
C HIS A 114 3.15 2.66 17.81
N GLN A 115 4.15 1.83 17.51
CA GLN A 115 5.48 1.92 18.12
C GLN A 115 6.29 3.15 17.68
N ARG A 116 5.79 3.94 16.71
CA ARG A 116 6.46 5.11 16.13
C ARG A 116 7.91 4.79 15.74
N PRO A 117 8.11 3.91 14.74
CA PRO A 117 9.43 3.52 14.28
C PRO A 117 10.21 4.75 13.78
N SER A 118 11.53 4.59 13.67
CA SER A 118 12.37 5.64 13.09
C SER A 118 11.88 6.01 11.69
N HIS A 119 12.07 7.27 11.31
CA HIS A 119 11.48 7.82 10.09
C HIS A 119 11.74 6.97 8.82
N PRO A 120 12.96 6.47 8.54
CA PRO A 120 13.19 5.61 7.37
C PRO A 120 12.49 4.24 7.42
N LEU A 121 12.26 3.73 8.63
CA LEU A 121 11.56 2.46 8.82
C LEU A 121 10.04 2.67 8.71
N LEU A 122 9.53 3.81 9.18
CA LEU A 122 8.12 4.21 9.01
C LEU A 122 7.75 4.30 7.52
N THR A 123 8.57 4.99 6.72
CA THR A 123 8.31 5.14 5.27
C THR A 123 8.38 3.81 4.54
N ASP A 124 9.37 2.95 4.85
CA ASP A 124 9.44 1.59 4.31
C ASP A 124 8.17 0.79 4.68
N GLY A 125 7.66 0.92 5.92
CA GLY A 125 6.45 0.25 6.38
C GLY A 125 5.17 0.73 5.66
N LEU A 126 5.08 2.02 5.35
CA LEU A 126 4.00 2.55 4.52
C LEU A 126 4.08 2.03 3.08
N CYS A 127 5.28 1.88 2.52
CA CYS A 127 5.46 1.25 1.21
C CYS A 127 4.99 -0.21 1.20
N LEU A 128 5.27 -0.98 2.26
CA LEU A 128 4.74 -2.33 2.43
C LEU A 128 3.21 -2.32 2.46
N LEU A 129 2.62 -1.48 3.30
CA LEU A 129 1.17 -1.39 3.41
C LEU A 129 0.51 -0.96 2.09
N GLN A 130 1.14 -0.07 1.33
CA GLN A 130 0.65 0.32 0.00
C GLN A 130 0.73 -0.84 -1.00
N ALA A 131 1.82 -1.60 -1.00
CA ALA A 131 1.94 -2.79 -1.85
C ALA A 131 0.92 -3.88 -1.48
N LEU A 132 0.63 -4.05 -0.19
CA LEU A 132 -0.38 -5.00 0.28
C LEU A 132 -1.80 -4.56 -0.12
N CYS A 133 -2.14 -3.29 0.07
CA CYS A 133 -3.52 -2.84 -0.16
C CYS A 133 -3.84 -2.54 -1.63
N PHE A 134 -2.84 -2.22 -2.46
CA PHE A 134 -3.08 -1.79 -3.83
C PHE A 134 -3.80 -2.87 -4.66
N ASP A 135 -4.94 -2.48 -5.24
CA ASP A 135 -5.81 -3.33 -6.05
C ASP A 135 -6.27 -4.63 -5.36
N TYR A 136 -6.23 -4.66 -4.03
CA TYR A 136 -6.74 -5.79 -3.25
C TYR A 136 -8.23 -5.63 -2.99
N HIS A 137 -9.00 -6.65 -3.37
CA HIS A 137 -10.44 -6.66 -3.12
C HIS A 137 -10.72 -7.23 -1.72
N PHE A 138 -10.92 -6.33 -0.75
CA PHE A 138 -11.17 -6.71 0.64
C PHE A 138 -12.52 -7.41 0.90
N GLY A 139 -13.40 -7.50 -0.10
CA GLY A 139 -14.75 -8.05 0.04
C GLY A 139 -15.61 -7.27 1.05
N ALA A 140 -16.79 -7.81 1.37
CA ALA A 140 -17.61 -7.30 2.46
C ALA A 140 -16.97 -7.65 3.82
N TRP A 141 -16.92 -6.70 4.74
CA TRP A 141 -16.35 -6.91 6.06
C TRP A 141 -17.39 -7.50 7.01
N THR A 142 -17.69 -8.78 6.83
CA THR A 142 -18.61 -9.50 7.73
C THR A 142 -17.88 -10.18 8.89
N ASP A 143 -16.54 -10.24 8.85
CA ASP A 143 -15.71 -10.91 9.85
C ASP A 143 -15.07 -9.90 10.83
N GLY A 144 -15.34 -10.06 12.12
CA GLY A 144 -15.10 -9.06 13.16
C GLY A 144 -13.62 -8.68 13.32
N ASP A 145 -12.71 -9.66 13.22
CA ASP A 145 -11.28 -9.43 13.44
C ASP A 145 -10.65 -8.64 12.29
N ARG A 146 -10.99 -8.98 11.03
CA ARG A 146 -10.52 -8.25 9.84
C ARG A 146 -11.06 -6.81 9.81
N ALA A 147 -12.33 -6.62 10.20
CA ALA A 147 -12.92 -5.28 10.29
C ALA A 147 -12.17 -4.40 11.31
N ALA A 148 -11.81 -4.96 12.48
CA ALA A 148 -11.05 -4.25 13.50
C ALA A 148 -9.64 -3.89 13.03
N ALA A 149 -8.96 -4.80 12.34
CA ALA A 149 -7.62 -4.57 11.80
C ALA A 149 -7.60 -3.45 10.77
N VAL A 150 -8.51 -3.47 9.79
CA VAL A 150 -8.60 -2.38 8.82
C VAL A 150 -9.00 -1.08 9.49
N ALA A 151 -9.92 -1.09 10.46
CA ALA A 151 -10.27 0.12 11.19
C ALA A 151 -9.06 0.72 11.92
N SER A 152 -8.19 -0.11 12.47
CA SER A 152 -6.93 0.30 13.09
C SER A 152 -5.98 0.94 12.08
N VAL A 153 -5.82 0.31 10.89
CA VAL A 153 -5.05 0.88 9.78
C VAL A 153 -5.62 2.24 9.35
N VAL A 154 -6.93 2.35 9.13
CA VAL A 154 -7.60 3.61 8.76
C VAL A 154 -7.35 4.69 9.81
N SER A 155 -7.43 4.34 11.10
CA SER A 155 -7.14 5.27 12.19
C SER A 155 -5.71 5.81 12.14
N VAL A 156 -4.72 4.93 11.91
CA VAL A 156 -3.30 5.30 11.74
C VAL A 156 -3.11 6.23 10.53
N LEU A 157 -3.70 5.90 9.38
CA LEU A 157 -3.60 6.71 8.16
C LEU A 157 -4.21 8.10 8.36
N LEU A 158 -5.41 8.18 8.93
CA LEU A 158 -6.06 9.46 9.22
C LEU A 158 -5.28 10.29 10.25
N PHE A 159 -4.59 9.64 11.18
CA PHE A 159 -3.66 10.32 12.10
C PHE A 159 -2.50 10.95 11.33
N TYR A 160 -1.82 10.19 10.45
CA TYR A 160 -0.69 10.71 9.67
C TYR A 160 -1.11 11.82 8.71
N LEU A 161 -2.20 11.63 7.96
CA LEU A 161 -2.72 12.64 7.04
C LEU A 161 -2.98 13.98 7.74
N ARG A 162 -3.49 13.93 8.98
CA ARG A 162 -3.86 15.14 9.73
C ARG A 162 -2.70 15.82 10.42
N ASN A 163 -1.72 15.05 10.92
CA ASN A 163 -0.73 15.55 11.85
C ASN A 163 0.70 15.54 11.31
N ASP A 164 0.95 14.85 10.20
CA ASP A 164 2.27 14.79 9.57
C ASP A 164 2.30 15.64 8.30
N SER A 165 3.37 16.43 8.15
CA SER A 165 3.60 17.30 7.00
C SER A 165 4.64 16.74 6.04
N ASP A 166 5.31 15.65 6.41
CA ASP A 166 6.27 15.00 5.54
C ASP A 166 5.58 14.29 4.39
N MET A 167 5.93 14.68 3.16
CA MET A 167 5.37 14.11 1.94
C MET A 167 5.68 12.61 1.80
N ALA A 168 6.80 12.12 2.35
CA ALA A 168 7.15 10.70 2.33
C ALA A 168 6.21 9.84 3.20
N ILE A 169 5.44 10.46 4.09
CA ILE A 169 4.41 9.82 4.93
C ILE A 169 3.02 10.15 4.39
N TYR A 170 2.79 11.42 4.05
CA TYR A 170 1.51 11.93 3.60
C TYR A 170 1.04 11.30 2.27
N GLU A 171 1.92 11.27 1.27
CA GLU A 171 1.60 10.75 -0.06
C GLU A 171 1.19 9.26 -0.04
N PRO A 172 1.98 8.32 0.53
CA PRO A 172 1.56 6.93 0.61
C PRO A 172 0.32 6.74 1.49
N SER A 173 0.14 7.56 2.54
CA SER A 173 -1.06 7.47 3.39
C SER A 173 -2.36 7.75 2.61
N LEU A 174 -2.33 8.69 1.66
CA LEU A 174 -3.45 8.94 0.75
C LEU A 174 -3.70 7.74 -0.17
N GLY A 175 -2.65 7.19 -0.77
CA GLY A 175 -2.75 6.05 -1.68
C GLY A 175 -3.31 4.81 -0.98
N ILE A 176 -2.79 4.47 0.20
CA ILE A 176 -3.27 3.34 1.00
C ILE A 176 -4.75 3.53 1.35
N LEU A 177 -5.14 4.72 1.80
CA LEU A 177 -6.55 4.99 2.12
C LEU A 177 -7.43 4.84 0.87
N ALA A 178 -6.98 5.32 -0.29
CA ALA A 178 -7.71 5.17 -1.54
C ALA A 178 -7.90 3.69 -1.92
N SER A 179 -6.87 2.86 -1.72
CA SER A 179 -6.96 1.42 -1.94
C SER A 179 -7.97 0.74 -1.01
N LEU A 180 -7.94 1.09 0.28
CA LEU A 180 -8.87 0.52 1.27
C LEU A 180 -10.34 0.93 1.02
N LEU A 181 -10.57 2.10 0.39
CA LEU A 181 -11.91 2.59 0.09
C LEU A 181 -12.50 2.03 -1.21
N ARG A 182 -11.65 1.64 -2.18
CA ARG A 182 -12.09 1.20 -3.50
C ARG A 182 -12.93 -0.07 -3.40
N GLY A 183 -14.19 0.01 -3.83
CA GLY A 183 -15.12 -1.11 -3.79
C GLY A 183 -15.54 -1.57 -2.38
N ASN A 184 -15.19 -0.82 -1.33
CA ASN A 184 -15.48 -1.20 0.06
C ASN A 184 -16.37 -0.16 0.76
N THR A 185 -17.67 -0.42 0.82
CA THR A 185 -18.66 0.50 1.42
C THR A 185 -18.51 0.65 2.92
N ASP A 186 -18.08 -0.41 3.62
CA ASP A 186 -17.91 -0.39 5.07
C ASP A 186 -16.75 0.53 5.48
N CYS A 187 -15.63 0.44 4.78
CA CYS A 187 -14.49 1.34 4.92
C CYS A 187 -14.85 2.79 4.61
N GLN A 188 -15.61 3.02 3.53
CA GLN A 188 -16.10 4.36 3.20
C GLN A 188 -16.97 4.94 4.30
N ASN A 189 -17.89 4.15 4.86
CA ASN A 189 -18.74 4.58 5.97
C ASN A 189 -17.93 4.84 7.25
N LEU A 190 -16.93 4.00 7.55
CA LEU A 190 -16.00 4.21 8.65
C LEU A 190 -15.30 5.58 8.53
N VAL A 191 -14.78 5.91 7.35
CA VAL A 191 -14.11 7.20 7.11
C VAL A 191 -15.10 8.37 7.17
N ARG A 192 -16.28 8.24 6.55
CA ARG A 192 -17.34 9.29 6.56
C ARG A 192 -17.81 9.62 7.98
N ASN A 193 -17.91 8.61 8.85
CA ASN A 193 -18.36 8.77 10.23
C ASN A 193 -17.23 9.20 11.19
N SER A 194 -15.98 9.31 10.71
CA SER A 194 -14.87 9.77 11.53
C SER A 194 -14.97 11.27 11.84
N ASP A 195 -14.47 11.67 13.02
CA ASP A 195 -14.34 13.06 13.45
C ASP A 195 -13.43 13.90 12.52
N LYS A 196 -12.60 13.22 11.71
CA LYS A 196 -11.64 13.82 10.78
C LYS A 196 -12.23 14.05 9.39
N PHE A 197 -13.42 13.52 9.07
CA PHE A 197 -13.97 13.53 7.71
C PHE A 197 -14.11 14.94 7.12
N HIS A 198 -14.63 15.89 7.89
CA HIS A 198 -14.81 17.26 7.41
C HIS A 198 -13.48 17.96 7.09
N TRP A 199 -12.44 17.72 7.90
CA TRP A 199 -11.09 18.20 7.62
C TRP A 199 -10.53 17.52 6.36
N LEU A 200 -10.66 16.20 6.26
CA LEU A 200 -10.16 15.41 5.13
C LEU A 200 -10.76 15.92 3.83
N LYS A 201 -12.09 16.09 3.77
CA LYS A 201 -12.80 16.64 2.60
C LYS A 201 -12.20 17.97 2.12
N LYS A 202 -11.92 18.90 3.04
CA LYS A 202 -11.31 20.19 2.69
C LYS A 202 -9.88 20.05 2.18
N GLN A 203 -9.10 19.13 2.74
CA GLN A 203 -7.73 18.90 2.27
C GLN A 203 -7.69 18.21 0.92
N LEU A 204 -8.55 17.23 0.67
CA LEU A 204 -8.60 16.54 -0.63
C LEU A 204 -8.90 17.52 -1.77
N LEU A 205 -9.78 18.51 -1.56
CA LEU A 205 -10.04 19.55 -2.54
C LEU A 205 -8.82 20.44 -2.79
N LYS A 206 -8.08 20.82 -1.74
CA LYS A 206 -6.84 21.59 -1.87
C LYS A 206 -5.76 20.81 -2.63
N ASN A 207 -5.70 19.50 -2.42
CA ASN A 207 -4.72 18.64 -3.07
C ASN A 207 -4.92 18.51 -4.58
N LEU A 208 -6.06 18.91 -5.14
CA LEU A 208 -6.28 18.92 -6.59
C LEU A 208 -5.36 19.91 -7.31
N GLU A 209 -4.90 20.94 -6.60
CA GLU A 209 -3.94 21.94 -7.10
C GLU A 209 -2.49 21.58 -6.73
N ASN A 210 -2.25 20.39 -6.18
CA ASN A 210 -0.92 19.97 -5.77
C ASN A 210 -0.03 19.68 -6.99
N PRO A 211 1.26 20.10 -6.98
CA PRO A 211 2.18 19.78 -8.06
C PRO A 211 2.52 18.28 -8.17
N SER A 212 2.38 17.49 -7.09
CA SER A 212 2.55 16.03 -7.12
C SER A 212 1.33 15.36 -7.74
N LEU A 213 1.54 14.80 -8.93
CA LEU A 213 0.52 14.02 -9.65
C LEU A 213 -0.02 12.84 -8.82
N SER A 214 0.82 12.23 -7.97
CA SER A 214 0.39 11.19 -7.02
C SER A 214 -0.63 11.71 -6.02
N ILE A 215 -0.33 12.83 -5.37
CA ILE A 215 -1.21 13.43 -4.36
C ILE A 215 -2.54 13.83 -5.01
N THR A 216 -2.49 14.40 -6.20
CA THR A 216 -3.67 14.75 -6.98
C THR A 216 -4.52 13.52 -7.29
N ILE A 217 -3.94 12.45 -7.86
CA ILE A 217 -4.74 11.28 -8.26
C ILE A 217 -5.27 10.48 -7.07
N TYR A 218 -4.50 10.35 -5.97
CA TYR A 218 -5.01 9.72 -4.75
C TYR A 218 -6.15 10.54 -4.16
N SER A 219 -6.03 11.87 -4.18
CA SER A 219 -7.10 12.75 -3.68
C SER A 219 -8.36 12.68 -4.53
N MET A 220 -8.22 12.65 -5.86
CA MET A 220 -9.34 12.42 -6.78
C MET A 220 -10.02 11.07 -6.52
N SER A 221 -9.23 10.01 -6.30
CA SER A 221 -9.75 8.67 -5.98
C SER A 221 -10.53 8.67 -4.67
N LEU A 222 -9.99 9.27 -3.60
CA LEU A 222 -10.67 9.41 -2.31
C LEU A 222 -11.95 10.23 -2.43
N ILE A 223 -11.92 11.32 -3.17
CA ILE A 223 -13.09 12.16 -3.43
C ILE A 223 -14.19 11.36 -4.12
N TYR A 224 -13.81 10.57 -5.13
CA TYR A 224 -14.72 9.70 -5.87
C TYR A 224 -15.35 8.65 -4.95
N TYR A 225 -14.56 7.88 -4.19
CA TYR A 225 -15.09 6.81 -3.32
C TYR A 225 -15.90 7.33 -2.13
N LEU A 226 -15.60 8.52 -1.60
CA LEU A 226 -16.32 9.08 -0.46
C LEU A 226 -17.65 9.74 -0.83
N GLY A 227 -17.96 9.89 -2.12
CA GLY A 227 -19.26 10.34 -2.65
C GLY A 227 -19.60 11.82 -2.41
N GLY A 228 -19.29 12.37 -1.23
CA GLY A 228 -19.66 13.74 -0.85
C GLY A 228 -18.92 14.87 -1.59
N CYS A 229 -17.90 14.56 -2.38
CA CYS A 229 -17.20 15.49 -3.28
C CYS A 229 -17.09 14.93 -4.71
N GLY A 230 -17.08 13.60 -4.87
CA GLY A 230 -17.04 12.94 -6.17
C GLY A 230 -18.20 13.35 -7.04
N GLU A 231 -19.38 13.53 -6.44
CA GLU A 231 -20.55 14.05 -7.15
C GLU A 231 -20.32 15.47 -7.71
N GLN A 232 -19.51 16.32 -7.05
CA GLN A 232 -19.24 17.68 -7.54
C GLN A 232 -18.12 17.74 -8.58
N LEU A 233 -17.13 16.83 -8.51
CA LEU A 233 -16.05 16.75 -9.49
C LEU A 233 -16.49 16.05 -10.78
N PHE A 234 -17.17 14.92 -10.65
CA PHE A 234 -17.45 14.03 -11.79
C PHE A 234 -18.90 14.14 -12.29
N ASN A 235 -19.86 14.67 -11.50
CA ASN A 235 -21.25 14.81 -11.97
C ASN A 235 -21.61 16.24 -12.45
N CYS A 236 -20.67 17.18 -12.39
CA CYS A 236 -20.85 18.51 -12.98
C CYS A 236 -20.16 18.54 -14.36
N PRO A 237 -20.86 18.82 -15.47
CA PRO A 237 -20.30 18.70 -16.83
C PRO A 237 -18.96 19.42 -17.02
N THR A 238 -18.83 20.67 -16.53
CA THR A 238 -17.59 21.45 -16.67
C THR A 238 -16.44 20.88 -15.87
N ASN A 239 -16.71 20.40 -14.65
CA ASN A 239 -15.68 19.84 -13.76
C ASN A 239 -15.29 18.43 -14.19
N SER A 240 -16.23 17.69 -14.75
CA SER A 240 -16.06 16.30 -15.16
C SER A 240 -15.06 16.18 -16.32
N TYR A 241 -15.10 17.11 -17.27
CA TYR A 241 -14.13 17.18 -18.37
C TYR A 241 -12.70 17.42 -17.86
N GLN A 242 -12.53 18.41 -16.98
CA GLN A 242 -11.23 18.74 -16.38
C GLN A 242 -10.72 17.59 -15.51
N SER A 243 -11.62 16.92 -14.78
CA SER A 243 -11.27 15.77 -13.95
C SER A 243 -10.82 14.58 -14.81
N ILE A 244 -11.54 14.25 -15.88
CA ILE A 244 -11.12 13.20 -16.83
C ILE A 244 -9.77 13.55 -17.47
N GLN A 245 -9.59 14.82 -17.87
CA GLN A 245 -8.32 15.28 -18.43
C GLN A 245 -7.16 15.10 -17.44
N ALA A 246 -7.36 15.43 -16.16
CA ALA A 246 -6.36 15.25 -15.11
C ALA A 246 -6.03 13.76 -14.90
N VAL A 247 -7.04 12.87 -14.89
CA VAL A 247 -6.84 11.42 -14.81
C VAL A 247 -5.98 10.93 -15.98
N PHE A 248 -6.34 11.27 -17.23
CA PHE A 248 -5.53 10.89 -18.40
C PHE A 248 -4.12 11.49 -18.35
N HIS A 249 -3.96 12.72 -17.88
CA HIS A 249 -2.65 13.32 -17.70
C HIS A 249 -1.78 12.48 -16.76
N VAL A 250 -2.27 12.14 -15.57
CA VAL A 250 -1.53 11.30 -14.62
C VAL A 250 -1.27 9.90 -15.19
N LEU A 251 -2.20 9.33 -15.94
CA LEU A 251 -2.03 8.01 -16.55
C LEU A 251 -0.88 8.01 -17.56
N LEU A 252 -0.77 9.06 -18.38
CA LEU A 252 0.23 9.18 -19.44
C LEU A 252 1.59 9.68 -18.95
N THR A 253 1.62 10.57 -17.96
CA THR A 253 2.86 11.27 -17.53
C THR A 253 3.29 10.92 -16.10
N GLY A 254 2.43 10.30 -15.28
CA GLY A 254 2.66 10.10 -13.85
C GLY A 254 3.78 9.12 -13.50
N SER A 255 4.22 8.30 -14.46
CA SER A 255 5.29 7.32 -14.27
C SER A 255 6.65 7.96 -13.98
N CYS A 256 6.84 9.24 -14.31
CA CYS A 256 8.11 9.94 -14.08
C CYS A 256 8.39 10.20 -12.59
N ASN A 257 7.35 10.26 -11.74
CA ASN A 257 7.46 10.68 -10.34
C ASN A 257 6.92 9.66 -9.34
N SER A 258 6.13 8.68 -9.77
CA SER A 258 5.58 7.64 -8.89
C SER A 258 5.25 6.37 -9.66
N ARG A 259 5.68 5.23 -9.11
CA ARG A 259 5.33 3.90 -9.63
C ARG A 259 3.82 3.64 -9.56
N TRP A 260 3.14 4.21 -8.57
CA TRP A 260 1.75 3.91 -8.26
C TRP A 260 0.77 4.84 -8.96
N ALA A 261 1.13 6.11 -9.16
CA ALA A 261 0.18 7.13 -9.65
C ALA A 261 -0.53 6.75 -10.98
N PRO A 262 0.15 6.22 -12.01
CA PRO A 262 -0.53 5.75 -13.23
C PRO A 262 -1.50 4.60 -12.98
N LEU A 263 -1.17 3.68 -12.06
CA LEU A 263 -2.01 2.53 -11.74
C LEU A 263 -3.29 2.94 -11.00
N TYR A 264 -3.19 3.89 -10.05
CA TYR A 264 -4.37 4.49 -9.42
C TYR A 264 -5.20 5.28 -10.43
N SER A 265 -4.55 5.94 -11.38
CA SER A 265 -5.24 6.66 -12.45
C SER A 265 -6.05 5.71 -13.34
N ALA A 266 -5.45 4.58 -13.74
CA ALA A 266 -6.13 3.53 -14.48
C ALA A 266 -7.33 2.96 -13.70
N ASN A 267 -7.15 2.64 -12.42
CA ASN A 267 -8.23 2.15 -11.57
C ASN A 267 -9.39 3.14 -11.45
N LEU A 268 -9.09 4.42 -11.22
CA LEU A 268 -10.11 5.47 -11.15
C LEU A 268 -10.84 5.64 -12.50
N LEU A 269 -10.11 5.58 -13.62
CA LEU A 269 -10.72 5.65 -14.95
C LEU A 269 -11.67 4.48 -15.21
N ILE A 270 -11.28 3.25 -14.85
CA ILE A 270 -12.14 2.06 -14.92
C ILE A 270 -13.37 2.24 -14.05
N ASP A 271 -13.21 2.74 -12.82
CA ASP A 271 -14.32 2.92 -11.90
C ASP A 271 -15.29 4.01 -12.37
N ILE A 272 -14.79 5.09 -12.97
CA ILE A 272 -15.62 6.12 -13.62
C ILE A 272 -16.37 5.50 -14.80
N ALA A 273 -15.68 4.78 -15.69
CA ALA A 273 -16.26 4.18 -16.89
C ALA A 273 -17.36 3.16 -16.58
N THR A 274 -17.19 2.40 -15.51
CA THR A 274 -18.12 1.35 -15.11
C THR A 274 -19.25 1.87 -14.23
N SER A 275 -19.10 3.05 -13.62
CA SER A 275 -20.17 3.68 -12.83
C SER A 275 -21.36 4.04 -13.71
N GLY A 276 -22.56 3.59 -13.34
CA GLY A 276 -23.79 3.86 -14.09
C GLY A 276 -24.11 5.35 -14.31
N PHE A 277 -23.46 6.25 -13.57
CA PHE A 277 -23.62 7.70 -13.69
C PHE A 277 -22.76 8.34 -14.79
N ASN A 278 -21.61 7.76 -15.12
CA ASN A 278 -20.63 8.36 -16.04
C ASN A 278 -20.42 7.55 -17.33
N GLN A 279 -21.27 6.55 -17.60
CA GLN A 279 -21.16 5.72 -18.82
C GLN A 279 -21.25 6.55 -20.11
N ASP A 280 -21.99 7.67 -20.08
CA ASP A 280 -22.14 8.57 -21.22
C ASP A 280 -21.05 9.66 -21.28
N LEU A 281 -20.31 9.88 -20.18
CA LEU A 281 -19.34 10.96 -20.06
C LEU A 281 -18.05 10.67 -20.84
N LEU A 282 -17.55 9.44 -20.76
CA LEU A 282 -16.33 9.04 -21.47
C LEU A 282 -16.51 9.00 -22.99
N PRO A 283 -17.57 8.38 -23.56
CA PRO A 283 -17.81 8.38 -25.00
C PRO A 283 -17.98 9.77 -25.61
N THR A 284 -18.39 10.76 -24.81
CA THR A 284 -18.58 12.16 -25.24
C THR A 284 -17.34 13.03 -25.00
N TYR A 285 -16.28 12.48 -24.43
CA TYR A 285 -15.02 13.20 -24.19
C TYR A 285 -14.24 13.39 -25.50
N GLU A 286 -14.18 14.62 -26.00
CA GLU A 286 -13.62 14.97 -27.32
C GLU A 286 -12.16 14.51 -27.50
N TYR A 287 -11.34 14.57 -26.45
CA TYR A 287 -9.93 14.16 -26.51
C TYR A 287 -9.70 12.67 -26.26
N LEU A 288 -10.76 11.86 -26.06
CA LEU A 288 -10.61 10.43 -25.77
C LEU A 288 -9.72 9.70 -26.81
N PRO A 289 -9.90 9.89 -28.14
CA PRO A 289 -9.05 9.21 -29.12
C PRO A 289 -7.57 9.61 -29.00
N VAL A 290 -7.29 10.87 -28.66
CA VAL A 290 -5.93 11.39 -28.49
C VAL A 290 -5.28 10.82 -27.23
N CYS A 291 -6.05 10.67 -26.15
CA CYS A 291 -5.56 10.07 -24.90
C CYS A 291 -5.32 8.55 -25.01
N LEU A 292 -6.13 7.84 -25.81
CA LEU A 292 -6.01 6.40 -25.99
C LEU A 292 -4.86 5.99 -26.90
N GLY A 293 -4.52 6.77 -27.93
CA GLY A 293 -3.43 6.45 -28.87
C GLY A 293 -2.12 6.06 -28.18
N PRO A 294 -1.54 6.91 -27.32
CA PRO A 294 -0.30 6.61 -26.61
C PRO A 294 -0.39 5.39 -25.67
N LEU A 295 -1.58 5.09 -25.14
CA LEU A 295 -1.79 3.91 -24.30
C LEU A 295 -1.80 2.62 -25.13
N LEU A 296 -2.38 2.67 -26.33
CA LEU A 296 -2.37 1.54 -27.26
C LEU A 296 -0.96 1.26 -27.78
N ASP A 297 -0.18 2.31 -28.06
CA ASP A 297 1.23 2.19 -28.47
C ASP A 297 2.11 1.53 -27.39
N GLN A 298 1.75 1.64 -26.11
CA GLN A 298 2.46 0.97 -25.00
C GLN A 298 2.14 -0.54 -24.90
N LEU A 299 1.09 -1.01 -25.57
CA LEU A 299 0.66 -2.41 -25.57
C LEU A 299 1.20 -3.22 -26.77
N THR A 300 1.76 -2.54 -27.77
CA THR A 300 2.35 -3.12 -28.99
C THR A 300 3.87 -3.18 -28.92
#